data_AF-D2TYN3-F1
#
_entry.id   AF-D2TYN3-F1
#
_cell.length_a   1.000
_cell.length_b   1.000
_cell.length_c   1.000
_cell.angle_alpha   90.00
_cell.angle_beta   90.00
_cell.angle_gamma   90.00
#
_symmetry.space_group_name_H-M   'P 1'
#
loop_
_entity.id
_entity.type
_entity.pdbx_description
1 polymer ?
#
loop_
_entity_poly.entity_id
_entity_poly.type
_entity_poly.pdbx_seq_one_letter_code
_entity_poly.pdbx_strand_id
1 'polypeptide(L)'
;MKKNTIPKKIHYVWVGDKPKPQKVIDCIKTWQMNLPDYEIIEWNNDCLKEINNIYVKQAYDSKKWAFVSDYIRLYALYHQGGIYLDTDVVLYDSFDKFLGNDFFSCYENYKGTVLPIMSAVMGSVPRSDFIYELLNYYKNKKFNNGKKLDLEPNTLKISRFFQKKYNLNPPYDEYEKTELKKGMVIYPSYYFCSPKDGKKNYAIHLFEGSWITTYTRKDKLKLFGKLIFTRFTKKNDNNDSLPLNEREFIILKFKISSNKIYTILWSKNK
;
A
#
# COMPACT_ATOMS: atom_id res chain seq x y z
N MET A 1 14.96 6.95 -32.64
CA MET A 1 15.10 6.79 -31.17
C MET A 1 14.30 5.55 -30.78
N LYS A 2 14.87 4.59 -30.02
CA LYS A 2 14.09 3.46 -29.51
C LYS A 2 13.00 4.02 -28.60
N LYS A 3 11.73 3.68 -28.87
CA LYS A 3 10.63 4.02 -27.98
C LYS A 3 10.88 3.31 -26.66
N ASN A 4 11.01 4.04 -25.55
CA ASN A 4 11.05 3.42 -24.24
C ASN A 4 9.68 2.80 -23.98
N THR A 5 9.66 1.51 -23.69
CA THR A 5 8.44 0.76 -23.33
C THR A 5 8.56 0.30 -21.89
N ILE A 6 7.44 0.13 -21.22
CA ILE A 6 7.42 -0.42 -19.86
C ILE A 6 7.92 -1.87 -19.94
N PRO A 7 8.96 -2.26 -19.19
CA PRO A 7 9.44 -3.64 -19.14
C PRO A 7 8.37 -4.61 -18.63
N LYS A 8 8.40 -5.87 -19.09
CA LYS A 8 7.56 -6.96 -18.58
C LYS A 8 8.06 -7.47 -17.23
N LYS A 9 7.99 -6.61 -16.22
CA LYS A 9 8.39 -6.87 -14.83
C LYS A 9 7.26 -6.52 -13.90
N ILE A 10 6.92 -7.42 -12.99
CA ILE A 10 6.00 -7.18 -11.89
C ILE A 10 6.80 -7.01 -10.61
N HIS A 11 6.62 -5.87 -9.93
CA HIS A 11 7.24 -5.58 -8.65
C HIS A 11 6.20 -5.61 -7.55
N TYR A 12 6.50 -6.28 -6.44
CA TYR A 12 5.69 -6.20 -5.23
C TYR A 12 6.59 -6.25 -4.00
N VAL A 13 6.06 -5.84 -2.84
CA VAL A 13 6.82 -5.74 -1.60
C VAL A 13 6.30 -6.76 -0.59
N TRP A 14 7.20 -7.56 -0.03
CA TRP A 14 6.91 -8.42 1.10
C TRP A 14 8.05 -8.40 2.12
N VAL A 15 7.97 -7.44 3.04
CA VAL A 15 8.99 -7.22 4.09
C VAL A 15 8.46 -7.63 5.46
N GLY A 16 9.39 -7.86 6.40
CA GLY A 16 9.12 -8.42 7.71
C GLY A 16 9.16 -9.94 7.71
N ASP A 17 9.07 -10.53 8.90
CA ASP A 17 9.38 -11.95 9.09
C ASP A 17 8.14 -12.86 9.05
N LYS A 18 6.98 -12.31 8.70
CA LYS A 18 5.74 -13.08 8.63
C LYS A 18 5.62 -13.81 7.29
N PRO A 19 5.13 -15.06 7.28
CA PRO A 19 4.81 -15.75 6.04
C PRO A 19 3.68 -15.02 5.30
N LYS A 20 3.68 -15.13 3.97
CA LYS A 20 2.59 -14.60 3.12
C LYS A 20 1.28 -15.32 3.47
N PRO A 21 0.20 -14.60 3.81
CA PRO A 21 -1.11 -15.22 4.02
C PRO A 21 -1.65 -15.76 2.69
N GLN A 22 -2.57 -16.73 2.76
CA GLN A 22 -3.12 -17.40 1.58
C GLN A 22 -3.71 -16.41 0.56
N LYS A 23 -4.40 -15.36 1.00
CA LYS A 23 -4.95 -14.31 0.13
C LYS A 23 -3.88 -13.63 -0.76
N VAL A 24 -2.69 -13.36 -0.22
CA VAL A 24 -1.59 -12.75 -0.97
C VAL A 24 -1.04 -13.74 -1.99
N ILE A 25 -0.89 -15.01 -1.60
CA ILE A 25 -0.46 -16.08 -2.51
C ILE A 25 -1.46 -16.24 -3.65
N ASP A 26 -2.77 -16.17 -3.36
CA ASP A 26 -3.81 -16.29 -4.38
C ASP A 26 -3.81 -15.09 -5.34
N CYS A 27 -3.55 -13.87 -4.86
CA CYS A 27 -3.33 -12.71 -5.72
C CYS A 27 -2.12 -12.94 -6.65
N ILE A 28 -0.96 -13.35 -6.11
CA ILE A 28 0.26 -13.62 -6.90
C ILE A 28 0.01 -14.71 -7.97
N LYS A 29 -0.76 -15.76 -7.65
CA LYS A 29 -1.14 -16.78 -8.64
C LYS A 29 -1.90 -16.18 -9.81
N THR A 30 -2.81 -15.23 -9.57
CA THR A 30 -3.52 -14.55 -10.66
C THR A 30 -2.55 -13.77 -11.56
N TRP A 31 -1.44 -13.25 -11.00
CA TRP A 31 -0.43 -12.57 -11.79
C TRP A 31 0.32 -13.55 -12.69
N GLN A 32 0.75 -14.68 -12.14
CA GLN A 32 1.41 -15.76 -12.90
C GLN A 32 0.53 -16.30 -14.03
N MET A 33 -0.78 -16.43 -13.79
CA MET A 33 -1.73 -16.92 -14.78
C MET A 33 -1.97 -15.93 -15.94
N ASN A 34 -2.12 -14.64 -15.63
CA ASN A 34 -2.48 -13.62 -16.63
C ASN A 34 -1.27 -12.96 -17.30
N LEU A 35 -0.07 -13.08 -16.70
CA LEU A 35 1.18 -12.47 -17.16
C LEU A 35 2.32 -13.52 -17.19
N PRO A 36 2.16 -14.64 -17.93
CA PRO A 36 3.08 -15.78 -17.85
C PRO A 36 4.51 -15.49 -18.33
N ASP A 37 4.70 -14.44 -19.13
CA ASP A 37 5.99 -14.00 -19.67
C ASP A 37 6.59 -12.80 -18.91
N TYR A 38 5.98 -12.39 -17.80
CA TYR A 38 6.51 -11.31 -16.95
C TYR A 38 7.42 -11.88 -15.86
N GLU A 39 8.53 -11.19 -15.61
CA GLU A 39 9.38 -11.47 -14.45
C GLU A 39 8.70 -10.95 -13.18
N ILE A 40 8.43 -11.80 -12.19
CA ILE A 40 7.86 -11.40 -10.90
C ILE A 40 8.98 -11.21 -9.88
N ILE A 41 9.12 -9.99 -9.37
CA ILE A 41 10.21 -9.57 -8.48
C ILE A 41 9.61 -9.21 -7.12
N GLU A 42 9.97 -10.02 -6.13
CA GLU A 42 9.66 -9.76 -4.73
C GLU A 42 10.74 -8.88 -4.09
N TRP A 43 10.35 -7.71 -3.60
CA TRP A 43 11.19 -6.85 -2.77
C TRP A 43 11.00 -7.23 -1.30
N ASN A 44 11.93 -8.02 -0.77
CA ASN A 44 11.89 -8.58 0.58
C ASN A 44 12.86 -7.87 1.55
N ASN A 45 13.12 -8.44 2.74
CA ASN A 45 14.06 -7.87 3.72
C ASN A 45 15.47 -7.61 3.16
N ASP A 46 15.94 -8.39 2.19
CA ASP A 46 17.29 -8.25 1.64
C ASP A 46 17.46 -6.95 0.85
N CYS A 47 16.42 -6.48 0.17
CA CYS A 47 16.52 -5.22 -0.58
C CYS A 47 16.79 -4.00 0.32
N LEU A 48 16.44 -4.09 1.62
CA LEU A 48 16.68 -3.02 2.59
C LEU A 48 18.17 -2.84 2.91
N LYS A 49 19.01 -3.83 2.61
CA LYS A 49 20.47 -3.73 2.75
C LYS A 49 21.07 -2.77 1.70
N GLU A 50 20.46 -2.71 0.52
CA GLU A 50 20.89 -1.85 -0.59
C GLU A 50 20.22 -0.48 -0.58
N ILE A 51 19.01 -0.38 0.02
CA ILE A 51 18.26 0.87 0.10
C ILE A 51 18.78 1.73 1.26
N ASN A 52 19.63 2.71 0.94
CA ASN A 52 20.09 3.70 1.90
C ASN A 52 19.14 4.90 2.00
N ASN A 53 17.95 4.71 2.60
CA ASN A 53 17.00 5.79 2.86
C ASN A 53 16.49 5.78 4.30
N ILE A 54 16.53 6.93 4.98
CA ILE A 54 16.16 7.05 6.40
C ILE A 54 14.67 6.85 6.64
N TYR A 55 13.79 7.30 5.73
CA TYR A 55 12.35 7.09 5.85
C TYR A 55 12.02 5.60 5.86
N VAL A 56 12.60 4.84 4.92
CA VAL A 56 12.37 3.40 4.79
C VAL A 56 12.84 2.64 6.02
N LYS A 57 14.07 2.91 6.47
CA LYS A 57 14.65 2.30 7.67
C LYS A 57 13.75 2.53 8.89
N GLN A 58 13.35 3.78 9.12
CA GLN A 58 12.47 4.14 10.23
C GLN A 58 11.06 3.53 10.12
N ALA A 59 10.49 3.44 8.92
CA ALA A 59 9.20 2.79 8.69
C ALA A 59 9.29 1.28 8.99
N TYR A 60 10.38 0.64 8.57
CA TYR A 60 10.67 -0.76 8.84
C TYR A 60 10.84 -1.02 10.34
N ASP A 61 11.69 -0.24 11.02
CA ASP A 61 11.93 -0.35 12.47
C ASP A 61 10.65 -0.13 13.28
N SER A 62 9.75 0.73 12.78
CA SER A 62 8.44 0.99 13.39
C SER A 62 7.39 -0.09 13.08
N LYS A 63 7.76 -1.16 12.35
CA LYS A 63 6.88 -2.23 11.88
C LYS A 63 5.71 -1.72 11.02
N LYS A 64 5.97 -0.69 10.20
CA LYS A 64 4.99 -0.01 9.34
C LYS A 64 5.20 -0.37 7.87
N TRP A 65 4.89 -1.62 7.54
CA TRP A 65 5.19 -2.26 6.24
C TRP A 65 4.59 -1.55 5.03
N ALA A 66 3.35 -1.05 5.13
CA ALA A 66 2.74 -0.29 4.03
C ALA A 66 3.59 0.92 3.62
N PHE A 67 4.17 1.63 4.60
CA PHE A 67 5.00 2.80 4.37
C PHE A 67 6.41 2.43 3.89
N VAL A 68 6.88 1.21 4.15
CA VAL A 68 8.08 0.67 3.50
C VAL A 68 7.79 0.47 2.00
N SER A 69 6.62 -0.10 1.66
CA SER A 69 6.21 -0.31 0.27
C SER A 69 6.01 1.00 -0.51
N ASP A 70 5.57 2.07 0.16
CA ASP A 70 5.37 3.40 -0.44
C ASP A 70 6.64 3.92 -1.12
N TYR A 71 7.81 3.67 -0.51
CA TYR A 71 9.09 4.05 -1.09
C TYR A 71 9.57 3.02 -2.09
N ILE A 72 9.56 1.73 -1.72
CA ILE A 72 10.13 0.67 -2.56
C ILE A 72 9.44 0.60 -3.92
N ARG A 73 8.12 0.85 -4.00
CA ARG A 73 7.42 0.90 -5.30
C ARG A 73 8.04 1.92 -6.25
N LEU A 74 8.34 3.11 -5.76
CA LEU A 74 8.92 4.20 -6.55
C LEU A 74 10.38 3.89 -6.88
N TYR A 75 11.11 3.29 -5.93
CA TYR A 75 12.48 2.84 -6.14
C TYR A 75 12.55 1.78 -7.25
N ALA A 76 11.71 0.75 -7.18
CA ALA A 76 11.61 -0.32 -8.17
C ALA A 76 11.29 0.25 -9.57
N LEU A 77 10.22 1.04 -9.68
CA LEU A 77 9.81 1.64 -10.95
C LEU A 77 10.88 2.58 -11.52
N TYR A 78 11.58 3.35 -10.68
CA TYR A 78 12.65 4.24 -11.17
C TYR A 78 13.84 3.46 -11.70
N HIS A 79 14.32 2.46 -10.96
CA HIS A 79 15.56 1.75 -11.29
C HIS A 79 15.36 0.67 -12.35
N GLN A 80 14.21 -0.01 -12.34
CA GLN A 80 13.96 -1.18 -13.17
C GLN A 80 12.83 -0.97 -14.19
N GLY A 81 12.03 0.10 -14.06
CA GLY A 81 10.78 0.23 -14.81
C GLY A 81 9.77 -0.81 -14.34
N GLY A 82 8.86 -1.21 -15.22
CA GLY A 82 7.93 -2.31 -14.98
C GLY A 82 6.61 -1.85 -14.41
N ILE A 83 5.92 -2.75 -13.72
CA ILE A 83 4.59 -2.55 -13.16
C ILE A 83 4.65 -2.97 -11.69
N TYR A 84 4.30 -2.06 -10.81
CA TYR A 84 4.15 -2.32 -9.40
C TYR A 84 2.71 -2.75 -9.09
N LEU A 85 2.58 -3.77 -8.24
CA LEU A 85 1.31 -4.29 -7.72
C LEU A 85 1.36 -4.36 -6.18
N ASP A 86 0.34 -3.82 -5.50
CA ASP A 86 0.11 -4.17 -4.10
C ASP A 86 -0.36 -5.64 -4.00
N THR A 87 -0.07 -6.30 -2.88
CA THR A 87 -0.27 -7.75 -2.70
C THR A 87 -1.73 -8.19 -2.58
N ASP A 88 -2.66 -7.24 -2.57
CA ASP A 88 -4.10 -7.43 -2.57
C ASP A 88 -4.76 -6.97 -3.89
N VAL A 89 -3.98 -6.98 -4.98
CA VAL A 89 -4.47 -6.79 -6.35
C VAL A 89 -4.66 -8.14 -7.03
N VAL A 90 -5.86 -8.40 -7.54
CA VAL A 90 -6.19 -9.58 -8.36
C VAL A 90 -6.13 -9.18 -9.84
N LEU A 91 -5.46 -9.97 -10.68
CA LEU A 91 -5.44 -9.77 -12.13
C LEU A 91 -6.45 -10.67 -12.85
N TYR A 92 -7.08 -10.12 -13.88
CA TYR A 92 -8.09 -10.78 -14.71
C TYR A 92 -7.72 -10.82 -16.20
N ASP A 93 -6.73 -10.04 -16.62
CA ASP A 93 -6.28 -9.97 -18.01
C ASP A 93 -4.83 -9.43 -18.08
N SER A 94 -4.21 -9.58 -19.24
CA SER A 94 -2.85 -9.11 -19.51
C SER A 94 -2.74 -7.58 -19.52
N PHE A 95 -1.57 -7.09 -19.13
CA PHE A 95 -1.22 -5.67 -19.15
C PHE A 95 -0.49 -5.22 -20.43
N ASP A 96 -0.30 -6.11 -21.41
CA ASP A 96 0.49 -5.85 -22.62
C ASP A 96 0.09 -4.58 -23.38
N LYS A 97 -1.22 -4.31 -23.45
CA LYS A 97 -1.74 -3.13 -24.13
C LYS A 97 -1.33 -1.80 -23.49
N PHE A 98 -0.87 -1.82 -22.24
CA PHE A 98 -0.46 -0.63 -21.49
C PHE A 98 1.05 -0.36 -21.57
N LEU A 99 1.85 -1.32 -22.07
CA LEU A 99 3.31 -1.21 -22.11
C LEU A 99 3.84 -0.12 -23.05
N GLY A 100 2.98 0.36 -23.96
CA GLY A 100 3.29 1.44 -24.89
C GLY A 100 3.23 2.85 -24.29
N ASN A 101 2.82 2.99 -23.02
CA ASN A 101 2.84 4.24 -22.25
C ASN A 101 4.23 4.46 -21.61
N ASP A 102 4.54 5.70 -21.23
CA ASP A 102 5.67 6.02 -20.36
C ASP A 102 5.31 5.81 -18.88
N PHE A 103 4.04 6.01 -18.56
CA PHE A 103 3.44 5.70 -17.26
C PHE A 103 1.96 5.40 -17.40
N PHE A 104 1.47 4.47 -16.57
CA PHE A 104 0.05 4.34 -16.35
C PHE A 104 -0.32 4.02 -14.90
N SER A 105 -1.54 4.43 -14.56
CA SER A 105 -2.31 3.96 -13.40
C SER A 105 -3.81 4.14 -13.73
N CYS A 106 -4.71 4.07 -12.76
CA CYS A 106 -6.10 4.48 -12.90
C CYS A 106 -6.53 5.41 -11.78
N TYR A 107 -7.72 5.99 -11.90
CA TYR A 107 -8.41 6.59 -10.75
C TYR A 107 -8.65 5.53 -9.67
N GLU A 108 -8.49 5.90 -8.41
CA GLU A 108 -8.89 5.05 -7.28
C GLU A 108 -10.28 5.47 -6.83
N ASN A 109 -11.19 4.51 -6.67
CA ASN A 109 -12.47 4.74 -6.03
C ASN A 109 -12.67 3.76 -4.89
N TYR A 110 -12.62 4.31 -3.68
CA TYR A 110 -12.91 3.58 -2.46
C TYR A 110 -14.17 4.14 -1.82
N LYS A 111 -15.26 3.35 -1.87
CA LYS A 111 -16.54 3.68 -1.23
C LYS A 111 -17.06 5.07 -1.62
N GLY A 112 -16.94 5.44 -2.90
CA GLY A 112 -17.40 6.72 -3.44
C GLY A 112 -16.42 7.88 -3.27
N THR A 113 -15.30 7.67 -2.57
CA THR A 113 -14.21 8.66 -2.54
C THR A 113 -13.28 8.40 -3.72
N VAL A 114 -13.24 9.35 -4.65
CA VAL A 114 -12.40 9.27 -5.85
C VAL A 114 -11.08 10.03 -5.64
N LEU A 115 -9.96 9.37 -5.95
CA LEU A 115 -8.63 9.94 -5.97
C LEU A 115 -8.01 9.82 -7.38
N PRO A 116 -7.14 10.76 -7.79
CA PRO A 116 -6.60 10.87 -9.15
C PRO A 116 -5.64 9.75 -9.55
N ILE A 117 -5.31 8.84 -8.63
CA ILE A 117 -4.39 7.74 -8.87
C ILE A 117 -4.68 6.59 -7.90
N MET A 118 -4.50 5.36 -8.37
CA MET A 118 -4.44 4.15 -7.56
C MET A 118 -2.99 3.68 -7.45
N SER A 119 -2.36 3.93 -6.31
CA SER A 119 -0.95 3.59 -6.10
C SER A 119 -0.68 2.09 -6.00
N ALA A 120 -1.75 1.28 -5.86
CA ALA A 120 -1.71 -0.18 -5.87
C ALA A 120 -1.41 -0.78 -7.24
N VAL A 121 -1.61 -0.04 -8.35
CA VAL A 121 -1.21 -0.46 -9.71
C VAL A 121 -0.58 0.74 -10.42
N MET A 122 0.72 0.66 -10.66
CA MET A 122 1.50 1.70 -11.33
C MET A 122 2.49 1.07 -12.30
N GLY A 123 2.41 1.40 -13.58
CA GLY A 123 3.41 1.01 -14.58
C GLY A 123 4.26 2.19 -15.02
N SER A 124 5.57 2.02 -15.18
CA SER A 124 6.44 3.09 -15.70
C SER A 124 7.67 2.56 -16.44
N VAL A 125 8.16 3.36 -17.39
CA VAL A 125 9.49 3.17 -17.98
C VAL A 125 10.59 3.41 -16.93
N PRO A 126 11.74 2.73 -17.03
CA PRO A 126 12.87 3.01 -16.14
C PRO A 126 13.34 4.45 -16.31
N ARG A 127 13.88 5.03 -15.22
CA ARG A 127 14.43 6.38 -15.15
C ARG A 127 13.44 7.48 -15.54
N SER A 128 12.15 7.24 -15.32
CA SER A 128 11.11 8.24 -15.51
C SER A 128 11.31 9.46 -14.59
N ASP A 129 11.33 10.67 -15.17
CA ASP A 129 11.50 11.92 -14.44
C ASP A 129 10.45 12.14 -13.34
N PHE A 130 9.19 11.80 -13.60
CA PHE A 130 8.15 12.02 -12.60
C PHE A 130 8.23 10.98 -11.46
N ILE A 131 8.63 9.73 -11.76
CA ILE A 131 8.90 8.74 -10.70
C ILE A 131 10.09 9.21 -9.87
N TYR A 132 11.13 9.77 -10.50
CA TYR A 132 12.26 10.35 -9.79
C TYR A 132 11.83 11.46 -8.84
N GLU A 133 10.94 12.37 -9.26
CA GLU A 133 10.44 13.44 -8.38
C GLU A 133 9.63 12.91 -7.20
N LEU A 134 8.77 11.92 -7.43
CA LEU A 134 8.04 11.23 -6.37
C LEU A 134 8.99 10.51 -5.40
N LEU A 135 10.04 9.86 -5.91
CA LEU A 135 11.05 9.20 -5.09
C LEU A 135 11.89 10.21 -4.31
N ASN A 136 12.30 11.31 -4.95
CA ASN A 136 13.12 12.37 -4.37
C ASN A 136 12.41 13.12 -3.23
N TYR A 137 11.07 13.12 -3.20
CA TYR A 137 10.29 13.57 -2.04
C TYR A 137 10.74 12.91 -0.73
N TYR A 138 11.19 11.66 -0.79
CA TYR A 138 11.63 10.89 0.38
C TYR A 138 13.11 11.08 0.73
N LYS A 139 13.90 11.83 -0.07
CA LYS A 139 15.35 11.97 0.10
C LYS A 139 15.75 12.45 1.51
N ASN A 140 15.08 13.50 2.00
CA ASN A 140 15.37 14.12 3.29
C ASN A 140 14.23 13.92 4.31
N LYS A 141 13.25 13.11 3.97
CA LYS A 141 12.06 12.91 4.79
C LYS A 141 12.33 11.87 5.86
N LYS A 142 11.89 12.12 7.09
CA LYS A 142 11.93 11.18 8.20
C LYS A 142 10.54 10.61 8.42
N PHE A 143 10.42 9.29 8.53
CA PHE A 143 9.16 8.64 8.89
C PHE A 143 8.83 8.91 10.36
N ASN A 144 9.83 8.89 11.24
CA ASN A 144 9.70 9.27 12.63
C ASN A 144 10.56 10.50 12.93
N ASN A 145 9.93 11.61 13.30
CA ASN A 145 10.61 12.85 13.66
C ASN A 145 10.87 13.00 15.17
N GLY A 146 10.67 11.94 15.95
CA GLY A 146 10.79 11.92 17.41
C GLY A 146 9.51 12.28 18.15
N LYS A 147 8.55 12.97 17.50
CA LYS A 147 7.25 13.33 18.09
C LYS A 147 6.09 12.54 17.50
N LYS A 148 6.14 12.25 16.20
CA LYS A 148 5.04 11.60 15.46
C LYS A 148 5.58 10.78 14.29
N LEU A 149 4.85 9.72 13.96
CA LEU A 149 5.04 8.95 12.72
C LEU A 149 4.34 9.62 11.54
N ASP A 150 4.96 9.62 10.36
CA ASP A 150 4.33 10.03 9.11
C ASP A 150 3.41 8.93 8.58
N LEU A 151 2.16 8.98 9.01
CA LEU A 151 1.14 8.00 8.62
C LEU A 151 0.26 8.48 7.45
N GLU A 152 0.68 9.49 6.70
CA GLU A 152 -0.06 9.93 5.51
C GLU A 152 0.13 8.90 4.36
N PRO A 153 -0.95 8.33 3.82
CA PRO A 153 -0.88 7.38 2.70
C PRO A 153 -0.21 7.97 1.46
N ASN A 154 0.49 7.14 0.69
CA ASN A 154 1.12 7.60 -0.55
C ASN A 154 0.12 8.11 -1.61
N THR A 155 -1.10 7.57 -1.67
CA THR A 155 -2.10 7.98 -2.65
C THR A 155 -2.40 9.47 -2.49
N LEU A 156 -2.50 9.96 -1.24
CA LEU A 156 -2.67 11.39 -0.95
C LEU A 156 -1.43 12.21 -1.30
N LYS A 157 -0.22 11.70 -1.00
CA LYS A 157 1.04 12.35 -1.36
C LYS A 157 1.17 12.53 -2.88
N ILE A 158 0.87 11.48 -3.65
CA ILE A 158 0.93 11.50 -5.12
C ILE A 158 -0.22 12.35 -5.70
N SER A 159 -1.41 12.31 -5.10
CA SER A 159 -2.53 13.18 -5.50
C SER A 159 -2.15 14.65 -5.40
N ARG A 160 -1.52 15.07 -4.29
CA ARG A 160 -1.01 16.44 -4.12
C ARG A 160 0.09 16.78 -5.13
N PHE A 161 0.90 15.80 -5.53
CA PHE A 161 1.89 15.98 -6.59
C PHE A 161 1.23 16.21 -7.95
N PHE A 162 0.23 15.40 -8.33
CA PHE A 162 -0.51 15.57 -9.58
C PHE A 162 -1.27 16.88 -9.64
N GLN A 163 -1.87 17.29 -8.52
CA GLN A 163 -2.52 18.58 -8.41
C GLN A 163 -1.54 19.74 -8.70
N LYS A 164 -0.40 19.75 -8.01
CA LYS A 164 0.59 20.83 -8.16
C LYS A 164 1.29 20.84 -9.51
N LYS A 165 1.60 19.68 -10.07
CA LYS A 165 2.42 19.56 -11.28
C LYS A 165 1.62 19.54 -12.58
N TYR A 166 0.42 18.97 -12.56
CA TYR A 166 -0.39 18.74 -13.75
C TYR A 166 -1.77 19.40 -13.68
N ASN A 167 -2.06 20.17 -12.62
CA ASN A 167 -3.35 20.82 -12.42
C ASN A 167 -4.55 19.84 -12.42
N LEU A 168 -4.32 18.58 -12.02
CA LEU A 168 -5.39 17.59 -11.87
C LEU A 168 -6.08 17.81 -10.51
N ASN A 169 -7.24 18.45 -10.53
CA ASN A 169 -8.00 18.88 -9.35
C ASN A 169 -9.35 18.14 -9.25
N PRO A 170 -9.90 17.98 -8.03
CA PRO A 170 -11.27 17.48 -7.87
C PRO A 170 -12.31 18.53 -8.35
N PRO A 171 -13.54 18.10 -8.70
CA PRO A 171 -14.00 16.72 -8.76
C PRO A 171 -13.34 15.95 -9.90
N TYR A 172 -13.03 14.67 -9.66
CA TYR A 172 -12.42 13.80 -10.66
C TYR A 172 -13.48 13.00 -11.39
N ASP A 173 -13.38 12.91 -12.72
CA ASP A 173 -14.19 11.99 -13.50
C ASP A 173 -13.45 10.65 -13.62
N GLU A 174 -13.81 9.71 -12.75
CA GLU A 174 -13.19 8.38 -12.71
C GLU A 174 -13.52 7.49 -13.92
N TYR A 175 -14.44 7.91 -14.80
CA TYR A 175 -14.86 7.12 -15.97
C TYR A 175 -14.15 7.51 -17.24
N GLU A 176 -13.48 8.67 -17.24
CA GLU A 176 -12.76 9.21 -18.38
C GLU A 176 -11.25 8.96 -18.28
N LYS A 177 -10.63 8.66 -19.42
CA LYS A 177 -9.18 8.53 -19.49
C LYS A 177 -8.57 9.92 -19.45
N THR A 178 -7.59 10.14 -18.58
CA THR A 178 -6.85 11.39 -18.46
C THR A 178 -5.39 11.20 -18.90
N GLU A 179 -4.90 12.03 -19.81
CA GLU A 179 -3.48 12.06 -20.21
C GLU A 179 -2.82 13.31 -19.63
N LEU A 180 -1.91 13.14 -18.66
CA LEU A 180 -1.28 14.24 -17.93
C LEU A 180 -0.18 14.93 -18.75
N LYS A 181 0.48 14.15 -19.60
CA LYS A 181 1.40 14.56 -20.66
C LYS A 181 1.51 13.37 -21.61
N LYS A 182 2.12 13.58 -22.79
CA LYS A 182 2.36 12.50 -23.76
C LYS A 182 2.91 11.25 -23.08
N GLY A 183 2.17 10.15 -23.16
CA GLY A 183 2.56 8.85 -22.61
C GLY A 183 2.33 8.65 -21.10
N MET A 184 1.85 9.64 -20.36
CA MET A 184 1.44 9.49 -18.95
C MET A 184 -0.08 9.45 -18.83
N VAL A 185 -0.63 8.27 -18.55
CA VAL A 185 -2.07 8.03 -18.61
C VAL A 185 -2.63 7.59 -17.27
N ILE A 186 -3.71 8.24 -16.83
CA ILE A 186 -4.61 7.76 -15.78
C ILE A 186 -5.85 7.19 -16.46
N TYR A 187 -6.02 5.87 -16.36
CA TYR A 187 -7.18 5.18 -16.91
C TYR A 187 -8.41 5.32 -15.99
N PRO A 188 -9.61 5.04 -16.52
CA PRO A 188 -10.81 4.95 -15.71
C PRO A 188 -10.65 3.94 -14.55
N SER A 189 -11.30 4.18 -13.41
CA SER A 189 -11.16 3.36 -12.20
C SER A 189 -11.48 1.88 -12.45
N TYR A 190 -12.43 1.60 -13.34
CA TYR A 190 -12.80 0.22 -13.69
C TYR A 190 -11.75 -0.59 -14.45
N TYR A 191 -10.62 0.01 -14.84
CA TYR A 191 -9.52 -0.73 -15.44
C TYR A 191 -8.76 -1.57 -14.41
N PHE A 192 -8.41 -0.97 -13.26
CA PHE A 192 -7.53 -1.60 -12.27
C PHE A 192 -8.02 -1.54 -10.81
N CYS A 193 -9.08 -0.78 -10.52
CA CYS A 193 -9.56 -0.55 -9.15
C CYS A 193 -10.77 -1.42 -8.80
N SER A 194 -11.94 -1.09 -9.36
CA SER A 194 -13.23 -1.71 -9.02
C SER A 194 -14.03 -2.00 -10.28
N PRO A 195 -14.63 -3.18 -10.46
CA PRO A 195 -15.33 -3.52 -11.69
C PRO A 195 -16.56 -2.62 -11.91
N LYS A 196 -16.92 -2.42 -13.18
CA LYS A 196 -18.15 -1.71 -13.59
C LYS A 196 -18.87 -2.55 -14.62
N ASP A 197 -20.19 -2.67 -14.48
CA ASP A 197 -21.01 -3.47 -15.37
C ASP A 197 -20.86 -3.04 -16.84
N GLY A 198 -20.78 -4.03 -17.74
CA GLY A 198 -20.54 -3.82 -19.17
C GLY A 198 -19.17 -3.20 -19.53
N LYS A 199 -18.22 -3.08 -18.58
CA LYS A 199 -16.89 -2.50 -18.84
C LYS A 199 -15.78 -3.54 -18.59
N LYS A 200 -14.78 -3.52 -19.48
CA LYS A 200 -13.62 -4.42 -19.38
C LYS A 200 -12.70 -4.01 -18.22
N ASN A 201 -12.44 -4.94 -17.31
CA ASN A 201 -11.56 -4.81 -16.16
C ASN A 201 -10.32 -5.69 -16.37
N TYR A 202 -9.16 -5.25 -15.88
CA TYR A 202 -7.87 -5.96 -15.98
C TYR A 202 -7.34 -6.33 -14.59
N ALA A 203 -7.68 -5.53 -13.58
CA ALA A 203 -7.31 -5.78 -12.20
C ALA A 203 -8.37 -5.26 -11.23
N ILE A 204 -8.45 -5.86 -10.05
CA ILE A 204 -9.26 -5.39 -8.93
C ILE A 204 -8.35 -5.22 -7.72
N HIS A 205 -8.44 -4.07 -7.06
CA HIS A 205 -7.81 -3.82 -5.77
C HIS A 205 -8.80 -4.22 -4.67
N LEU A 206 -8.44 -5.20 -3.84
CA LEU A 206 -9.33 -5.75 -2.81
C LEU A 206 -9.47 -4.83 -1.59
N PHE A 207 -8.61 -3.81 -1.44
CA PHE A 207 -8.59 -2.88 -0.31
C PHE A 207 -8.56 -3.62 1.05
N GLU A 208 -7.74 -4.66 1.18
CA GLU A 208 -7.68 -5.51 2.39
C GLU A 208 -7.24 -4.72 3.63
N GLY A 209 -6.51 -3.61 3.42
CA GLY A 209 -6.16 -2.67 4.49
C GLY A 209 -5.42 -3.35 5.64
N SER A 210 -4.55 -4.31 5.32
CA SER A 210 -3.79 -5.14 6.29
C SER A 210 -2.90 -4.34 7.25
N TRP A 211 -2.68 -3.05 6.95
CA TRP A 211 -1.94 -2.10 7.77
C TRP A 211 -2.82 -1.35 8.78
N ILE A 212 -4.15 -1.43 8.66
CA ILE A 212 -5.11 -0.82 9.57
C ILE A 212 -5.31 -1.76 10.76
N THR A 213 -5.00 -1.28 11.96
CA THR A 213 -5.16 -2.05 13.20
C THR A 213 -6.59 -2.57 13.34
N THR A 214 -6.76 -3.90 13.41
CA THR A 214 -8.08 -4.54 13.59
C THR A 214 -8.80 -4.07 14.85
N TYR A 215 -8.05 -3.79 15.91
CA TYR A 215 -8.62 -3.36 17.18
C TYR A 215 -8.08 -1.98 17.57
N THR A 216 -8.97 -1.09 17.99
CA THR A 216 -8.58 0.12 18.74
C THR A 216 -8.63 -0.16 20.22
N ARG A 217 -7.60 0.26 20.95
CA ARG A 217 -7.48 0.14 22.40
C ARG A 217 -7.95 1.41 23.10
N LYS A 218 -8.71 1.26 24.19
CA LYS A 218 -9.02 2.33 25.15
C LYS A 218 -8.87 1.82 26.57
N ASP A 219 -7.85 2.28 27.25
CA ASP A 219 -7.62 2.00 28.67
C ASP A 219 -8.71 2.67 29.50
N LYS A 220 -9.25 1.93 30.46
CA LYS A 220 -10.37 2.37 31.31
C LYS A 220 -9.88 2.71 32.71
N LEU A 221 -9.14 1.79 33.33
CA LEU A 221 -8.65 1.91 34.70
C LEU A 221 -7.25 1.31 34.78
N LYS A 222 -6.34 1.97 35.50
CA LYS A 222 -5.06 1.39 35.91
C LYS A 222 -5.17 1.04 37.39
N LEU A 223 -5.05 -0.24 37.72
CA LEU A 223 -5.19 -0.81 39.05
C LEU A 223 -3.80 -1.25 39.55
N PHE A 224 -3.46 -0.90 40.80
CA PHE A 224 -2.22 -1.30 41.50
C PHE A 224 -0.95 -1.34 40.63
N GLY A 225 -0.69 -0.26 39.89
CA GLY A 225 0.54 0.00 39.12
C GLY A 225 0.84 -0.93 37.93
N LYS A 226 0.31 -2.15 37.92
CA LYS A 226 0.66 -3.20 36.95
C LYS A 226 -0.55 -3.77 36.22
N LEU A 227 -1.77 -3.57 36.72
CA LEU A 227 -2.98 -4.07 36.07
C LEU A 227 -3.66 -2.96 35.28
N ILE A 228 -4.10 -3.26 34.06
CA ILE A 228 -4.77 -2.32 33.19
C ILE A 228 -6.08 -2.94 32.71
N PHE A 229 -7.20 -2.39 33.16
CA PHE A 229 -8.50 -2.72 32.59
C PHE A 229 -8.68 -1.95 31.29
N THR A 230 -8.82 -2.70 30.19
CA THR A 230 -8.74 -2.17 28.84
C THR A 230 -9.92 -2.65 28.02
N ARG A 231 -10.42 -1.79 27.12
CA ARG A 231 -11.39 -2.17 26.10
C ARG A 231 -10.73 -2.14 24.72
N PHE A 232 -10.87 -3.23 23.99
CA PHE A 232 -10.59 -3.32 22.56
C PHE A 232 -11.90 -3.29 21.76
N THR A 233 -11.94 -2.42 20.74
CA THR A 233 -13.05 -2.35 19.79
C THR A 233 -12.58 -2.80 18.42
N LYS A 234 -13.22 -3.84 17.87
CA LYS A 234 -12.98 -4.35 16.51
C LYS A 234 -13.42 -3.31 15.48
N LYS A 235 -12.57 -2.99 14.52
CA LYS A 235 -12.77 -1.97 13.47
C LYS A 235 -12.93 -2.58 12.08
N ASN A 236 -12.29 -3.71 11.82
CA ASN A 236 -12.39 -4.47 10.58
C ASN A 236 -12.34 -5.98 10.91
N ASP A 237 -12.55 -6.83 9.92
CA ASP A 237 -12.54 -8.28 10.09
C ASP A 237 -11.17 -8.94 9.84
N ASN A 238 -10.10 -8.13 9.77
CA ASN A 238 -8.75 -8.65 9.61
C ASN A 238 -8.36 -9.51 10.82
N ASN A 239 -7.56 -10.54 10.59
CA ASN A 239 -7.27 -11.56 11.60
C ASN A 239 -6.05 -11.19 12.45
N ASP A 240 -6.05 -10.00 13.06
CA ASP A 240 -4.96 -9.54 13.92
C ASP A 240 -5.20 -9.84 15.40
N SER A 241 -4.10 -10.08 16.11
CA SER A 241 -4.08 -10.12 17.57
C SER A 241 -4.44 -8.77 18.19
N LEU A 242 -4.93 -8.78 19.43
CA LEU A 242 -5.16 -7.54 20.18
C LEU A 242 -3.83 -6.74 20.29
N PRO A 243 -3.84 -5.40 20.11
CA PRO A 243 -2.64 -4.58 20.16
C PRO A 243 -2.18 -4.40 21.62
N LEU A 244 -1.37 -5.35 22.07
CA LEU A 244 -0.68 -5.33 23.36
C LEU A 244 0.71 -4.71 23.19
N ASN A 245 1.21 -4.07 24.24
CA ASN A 245 2.63 -3.73 24.33
C ASN A 245 3.45 -5.02 24.57
N GLU A 246 4.73 -5.03 24.17
CA GLU A 246 5.60 -6.23 24.24
C GLU A 246 5.74 -6.83 25.66
N ARG A 247 5.42 -6.05 26.70
CA ARG A 247 5.52 -6.45 28.12
C ARG A 247 4.16 -6.63 28.80
N GLU A 248 3.08 -6.63 28.03
CA GLU A 248 1.73 -6.82 28.52
C GLU A 248 1.22 -8.22 28.25
N PHE A 249 0.59 -8.79 29.26
CA PHE A 249 0.01 -10.12 29.22
C PHE A 249 -1.48 -10.02 29.53
N ILE A 250 -2.32 -10.74 28.78
CA ILE A 250 -3.75 -10.81 29.09
C ILE A 250 -3.92 -11.76 30.27
N ILE A 251 -4.40 -11.24 31.41
CA ILE A 251 -4.83 -12.07 32.55
C ILE A 251 -6.23 -12.62 32.27
N LEU A 252 -7.16 -11.73 31.88
CA LEU A 252 -8.56 -12.06 31.67
C LEU A 252 -9.07 -11.39 30.41
N LYS A 253 -9.97 -12.08 29.68
CA LYS A 253 -10.58 -11.61 28.43
C LYS A 253 -12.07 -11.92 28.45
N PHE A 254 -12.89 -10.88 28.26
CA PHE A 254 -14.35 -10.95 28.23
C PHE A 254 -14.84 -10.39 26.91
N LYS A 255 -15.57 -11.18 26.12
CA LYS A 255 -16.24 -10.71 24.91
C LYS A 255 -17.64 -10.24 25.30
N ILE A 256 -17.93 -8.96 25.12
CA ILE A 256 -19.24 -8.37 25.44
C ILE A 256 -20.15 -8.30 24.21
N SER A 257 -19.56 -8.19 23.03
CA SER A 257 -20.28 -8.21 21.75
C SER A 257 -19.39 -8.73 20.63
N SER A 258 -19.93 -8.85 19.42
CA SER A 258 -19.16 -9.18 18.21
C SER A 258 -17.96 -8.25 17.99
N ASN A 259 -18.06 -6.99 18.42
CA ASN A 259 -17.07 -5.94 18.20
C ASN A 259 -16.38 -5.39 19.46
N LYS A 260 -16.72 -5.84 20.68
CA LYS A 260 -16.11 -5.33 21.92
C LYS A 260 -15.57 -6.45 22.79
N ILE A 261 -14.30 -6.31 23.15
CA ILE A 261 -13.59 -7.20 24.06
C ILE A 261 -13.03 -6.35 25.19
N TYR A 262 -13.28 -6.75 26.44
CA TYR A 262 -12.62 -6.19 27.60
C TYR A 262 -11.54 -7.14 28.10
N THR A 263 -10.43 -6.60 28.56
CA THR A 263 -9.32 -7.38 29.08
C THR A 263 -8.78 -6.76 30.36
N ILE A 264 -8.32 -7.61 31.27
CA ILE A 264 -7.39 -7.20 32.33
C ILE A 264 -6.00 -7.58 31.84
N LEU A 265 -5.17 -6.57 31.61
CA LEU A 265 -3.77 -6.74 31.22
C LEU A 265 -2.89 -6.62 32.45
N TRP A 266 -1.79 -7.36 32.48
CA TRP A 266 -0.68 -7.16 33.39
C TRP A 266 0.53 -6.65 32.64
N SER A 267 1.10 -5.55 33.09
CA SER A 267 2.29 -4.94 32.50
C SER A 267 3.50 -5.15 33.39
N LYS A 268 4.57 -5.75 32.85
CA LYS A 268 5.88 -5.78 33.52
C LYS A 268 6.53 -4.40 33.42
N ASN A 269 6.91 -3.82 34.56
CA ASN A 269 7.70 -2.58 34.60
C ASN A 269 9.09 -2.77 33.97
N LYS A 270 9.77 -1.63 33.72
CA LYS A 270 11.17 -1.58 33.30
C LYS A 270 12.08 -2.38 34.21
#